data_AF-A0A2E4BWV2-F1
#
_entry.id   AF-A0A2E4BWV2-F1
#
_cell.length_a   1.000
_cell.length_b   1.000
_cell.length_c   1.000
_cell.angle_alpha   90.00
_cell.angle_beta   90.00
_cell.angle_gamma   90.00
#
_symmetry.space_group_name_H-M   'P 1'
#
loop_
_entity.id
_entity.type
_entity.pdbx_description
1 polymer ?
#
loop_
_entity_poly.entity_id
_entity_poly.type
_entity_poly.pdbx_seq_one_letter_code
_entity_poly.pdbx_strand_id
1 'polypeptide(L)'
;MKITPEIAQKKLWELKIALDSGTVMEIVRLLQSGKSQYHIYQGIYNEQSNRRAKPLASNNTILKIKKLLDAGELDWMTDELNMVLDEMEKASDEDQIENIVKKALEAKGWERRKDDGFGQFRLTIIQQAEESIKEFGWSVTNLVEIGIPLEATLGMLQEFDGLAMARESSLHGSSANQSFLRKFPGFERYLRLLHLVYLMQKYPNNPLAHYLRATAIYTRGVIASDDAIKTSGEDILRYEIWRKGQYLDAYNKSLRRYKRTPKRNRELTDQIKHLLSTGDDD
;
A
#
# COMPACT_ATOMS: atom_id res chain seq x y z
N MET A 1 -20.24 19.05 -2.01
CA MET A 1 -21.55 18.46 -1.70
C MET A 1 -21.29 17.13 -1.01
N LYS A 2 -21.67 16.94 0.26
CA LYS A 2 -21.31 15.73 1.03
C LYS A 2 -22.00 14.50 0.44
N ILE A 3 -21.25 13.45 0.08
CA ILE A 3 -21.82 12.22 -0.50
C ILE A 3 -22.20 11.29 0.66
N THR A 4 -23.45 11.36 1.09
CA THR A 4 -23.94 10.42 2.10
C THR A 4 -24.05 9.00 1.51
N PRO A 5 -24.01 7.93 2.33
CA PRO A 5 -24.20 6.56 1.85
C PRO A 5 -25.48 6.37 1.01
N GLU A 6 -26.53 7.15 1.33
CA GLU A 6 -27.81 7.18 0.61
C GLU A 6 -27.68 7.82 -0.78
N ILE A 7 -26.92 8.91 -0.90
CA ILE A 7 -26.62 9.57 -2.18
C ILE A 7 -25.72 8.68 -3.03
N ALA A 8 -24.73 8.01 -2.43
CA ALA A 8 -23.88 7.04 -3.10
C ALA A 8 -24.70 5.85 -3.63
N GLN A 9 -25.60 5.30 -2.82
CA GLN A 9 -26.46 4.20 -3.23
C GLN A 9 -27.40 4.59 -4.37
N LYS A 10 -27.97 5.81 -4.32
CA LYS A 10 -28.83 6.34 -5.39
C LYS A 10 -28.08 6.47 -6.72
N LYS A 11 -26.86 7.01 -6.70
CA LYS A 11 -25.99 7.09 -7.89
C LYS A 11 -25.63 5.70 -8.45
N LEU A 12 -25.36 4.73 -7.58
CA LEU A 12 -25.10 3.36 -8.02
C LEU A 12 -26.31 2.72 -8.71
N TRP A 13 -27.53 3.00 -8.24
CA TRP A 13 -28.75 2.56 -8.92
C TRP A 13 -28.94 3.21 -10.29
N GLU A 14 -28.61 4.50 -10.43
CA GLU A 14 -28.60 5.21 -11.72
C GLU A 14 -27.61 4.56 -12.71
N LEU A 15 -26.46 4.10 -12.22
CA LEU A 15 -25.48 3.30 -12.98
C LEU A 15 -25.89 1.83 -13.17
N LYS A 16 -27.10 1.45 -12.75
CA LYS A 16 -27.66 0.10 -12.79
C LYS A 16 -26.78 -0.92 -12.05
N ILE A 17 -26.18 -0.53 -10.92
CA ILE A 17 -25.46 -1.42 -10.00
C ILE A 17 -26.36 -1.70 -8.80
N ALA A 18 -26.74 -2.97 -8.62
CA ALA A 18 -27.64 -3.39 -7.54
C ALA A 18 -26.92 -3.76 -6.22
N LEU A 19 -25.59 -3.63 -6.18
CA LEU A 19 -24.80 -3.86 -4.97
C LEU A 19 -24.89 -2.66 -4.03
N ASP A 20 -24.65 -2.90 -2.74
CA ASP A 20 -24.51 -1.83 -1.78
C ASP A 20 -23.22 -1.02 -2.02
N SER A 21 -23.24 0.25 -1.65
CA SER A 21 -22.11 1.17 -1.85
C SER A 21 -20.82 0.73 -1.16
N GLY A 22 -20.89 -0.01 -0.06
CA GLY A 22 -19.74 -0.60 0.62
C GLY A 22 -19.06 -1.67 -0.22
N THR A 23 -19.84 -2.64 -0.72
CA THR A 23 -19.33 -3.71 -1.61
C THR A 23 -18.75 -3.15 -2.91
N VAL A 24 -19.37 -2.11 -3.49
CA VAL A 24 -18.84 -1.47 -4.70
C VAL A 24 -17.53 -0.74 -4.42
N MET A 25 -17.41 0.00 -3.31
CA MET A 25 -16.15 0.63 -2.90
C MET A 25 -15.03 -0.41 -2.73
N GLU A 26 -15.35 -1.56 -2.13
CA GLU A 26 -14.37 -2.63 -1.94
C GLU A 26 -13.90 -3.22 -3.27
N ILE A 27 -14.80 -3.42 -4.23
CA ILE A 27 -14.45 -3.87 -5.59
C ILE A 27 -13.59 -2.81 -6.31
N VAL A 28 -13.95 -1.53 -6.23
CA VAL A 28 -13.19 -0.41 -6.82
C VAL A 28 -11.77 -0.37 -6.25
N ARG A 29 -11.63 -0.45 -4.92
CA ARG A 29 -10.32 -0.46 -4.25
C ARG A 29 -9.47 -1.67 -4.69
N LEU A 30 -10.07 -2.85 -4.80
CA LEU A 30 -9.35 -4.05 -5.25
C LEU A 30 -8.86 -3.91 -6.69
N LEU A 31 -9.67 -3.33 -7.58
CA LEU A 31 -9.30 -3.07 -8.96
C LEU A 31 -8.16 -2.03 -9.06
N GLN A 32 -8.24 -0.91 -8.33
CA GLN A 32 -7.19 0.11 -8.29
C GLN A 32 -5.87 -0.43 -7.69
N SER A 33 -5.94 -1.38 -6.76
CA SER A 33 -4.76 -2.08 -6.23
C SER A 33 -4.15 -3.12 -7.20
N GLY A 34 -4.72 -3.25 -8.41
CA GLY A 34 -4.22 -4.12 -9.47
C GLY A 34 -4.67 -5.58 -9.37
N LYS A 35 -5.63 -5.92 -8.49
CA LYS A 35 -6.21 -7.27 -8.47
C LYS A 35 -7.03 -7.49 -9.73
N SER A 36 -6.81 -8.64 -10.38
CA SER A 36 -7.60 -9.00 -11.56
C SER A 36 -9.06 -9.26 -11.19
N GLN A 37 -9.98 -8.93 -12.09
CA GLN A 37 -11.40 -9.27 -11.97
C GLN A 37 -11.63 -10.73 -11.55
N TYR A 38 -10.85 -11.66 -12.12
CA TYR A 38 -10.95 -13.08 -11.79
C TYR A 38 -10.56 -13.37 -10.33
N HIS A 39 -9.56 -12.67 -9.80
CA HIS A 39 -9.14 -12.80 -8.41
C HIS A 39 -10.21 -12.28 -7.43
N ILE A 40 -10.88 -11.18 -7.78
CA ILE A 40 -11.99 -10.63 -6.99
C ILE A 40 -13.20 -11.58 -7.02
N TYR A 41 -13.50 -12.15 -8.20
CA TYR A 41 -14.58 -13.10 -8.37
C TYR A 41 -14.34 -14.45 -7.68
N GLN A 42 -13.11 -14.96 -7.65
CA GLN A 42 -12.83 -16.24 -6.99
C GLN A 42 -12.94 -16.19 -5.46
N GLY A 43 -13.09 -15.01 -4.89
CA GLY A 43 -13.08 -14.80 -3.45
C GLY A 43 -11.65 -14.83 -2.91
N ILE A 44 -11.37 -13.96 -1.94
CA ILE A 44 -10.05 -13.92 -1.29
C ILE A 44 -9.92 -15.20 -0.46
N TYR A 45 -8.83 -15.94 -0.67
CA TYR A 45 -8.53 -17.11 0.14
C TYR A 45 -8.22 -16.66 1.56
N ASN A 46 -8.99 -17.15 2.52
CA ASN A 46 -8.76 -16.88 3.93
C ASN A 46 -8.04 -18.09 4.53
N GLU A 47 -6.75 -17.91 4.80
CA GLU A 47 -5.85 -18.95 5.32
C GLU A 47 -6.28 -19.47 6.70
N GLN A 48 -6.87 -18.62 7.54
CA GLN A 48 -7.29 -18.99 8.90
C GLN A 48 -8.53 -19.88 8.92
N SER A 49 -9.47 -19.63 8.02
CA SER A 49 -10.68 -20.44 7.90
C SER A 49 -10.53 -21.65 6.97
N ASN A 50 -9.36 -21.77 6.32
CA ASN A 50 -9.08 -22.75 5.26
C ASN A 50 -10.20 -22.79 4.19
N ARG A 51 -10.79 -21.62 3.90
CA ARG A 51 -11.95 -21.45 3.02
C ARG A 51 -11.78 -20.18 2.20
N ARG A 52 -12.26 -20.23 0.96
CA ARG A 52 -12.41 -19.00 0.16
C ARG A 52 -13.59 -18.20 0.69
N ALA A 53 -13.37 -16.91 0.90
CA ALA A 53 -14.45 -15.98 1.14
C ALA A 53 -15.45 -16.05 -0.02
N LYS A 54 -16.73 -15.83 0.27
CA LYS A 54 -17.71 -15.75 -0.81
C LYS A 54 -17.30 -14.62 -1.78
N PRO A 55 -17.51 -14.80 -3.09
CA PRO A 55 -17.30 -13.74 -4.07
C PRO A 55 -18.06 -12.48 -3.65
N LEU A 56 -17.39 -11.33 -3.68
CA LEU A 56 -18.02 -10.03 -3.36
C LEU A 56 -19.19 -9.73 -4.31
N ALA A 57 -19.08 -10.18 -5.57
CA ALA A 57 -20.14 -10.08 -6.54
C ALA A 57 -19.95 -11.09 -7.68
N SER A 58 -20.93 -11.17 -8.57
CA SER A 58 -20.80 -11.94 -9.81
C SER A 58 -19.68 -11.39 -10.69
N ASN A 59 -19.07 -12.25 -11.49
CA ASN A 59 -18.00 -11.87 -12.41
C ASN A 59 -18.42 -10.74 -13.37
N ASN A 60 -19.67 -10.77 -13.84
CA ASN A 60 -20.24 -9.76 -14.73
C ASN A 60 -20.43 -8.41 -14.01
N THR A 61 -20.80 -8.44 -12.73
CA THR A 61 -20.93 -7.22 -11.92
C THR A 61 -19.57 -6.58 -11.67
N ILE A 62 -18.54 -7.37 -11.37
CA ILE A 62 -17.16 -6.87 -11.18
C ILE A 62 -16.62 -6.30 -12.49
N LEU A 63 -16.85 -6.97 -13.63
CA LEU A 63 -16.47 -6.46 -14.96
C LEU A 63 -17.14 -5.12 -15.25
N LYS A 64 -18.43 -4.99 -14.91
CA LYS A 64 -19.17 -3.75 -15.10
C LYS A 64 -18.61 -2.61 -14.24
N ILE A 65 -18.33 -2.88 -12.96
CA ILE A 65 -17.69 -1.90 -12.05
C ILE A 65 -16.33 -1.49 -12.59
N LYS A 66 -15.53 -2.43 -13.08
CA LYS A 66 -14.24 -2.13 -13.70
C LYS A 66 -14.38 -1.19 -14.90
N LYS A 67 -15.32 -1.46 -15.81
CA LYS A 67 -15.55 -0.60 -16.98
C LYS A 67 -15.97 0.82 -16.60
N LEU A 68 -16.81 0.97 -15.57
CA LEU A 68 -17.26 2.28 -15.08
C LEU A 68 -16.13 3.04 -14.37
N LEU A 69 -15.28 2.31 -13.63
CA LEU A 69 -14.07 2.86 -13.03
C LEU A 69 -13.06 3.32 -14.09
N ASP A 70 -12.77 2.49 -15.09
CA ASP A 70 -11.87 2.83 -16.20
C ASP A 70 -12.39 4.02 -17.02
N ALA A 71 -13.70 4.30 -16.98
CA ALA A 71 -14.36 5.44 -17.62
C ALA A 71 -14.47 6.70 -16.72
N GLY A 72 -13.96 6.65 -15.48
CA GLY A 72 -14.03 7.74 -14.50
C GLY A 72 -15.42 7.96 -13.86
N GLU A 73 -16.41 7.13 -14.18
CA GLU A 73 -17.79 7.26 -13.66
C GLU A 73 -17.92 6.90 -12.18
N LEU A 74 -16.86 6.38 -11.56
CA LEU A 74 -16.79 6.00 -10.14
C LEU A 74 -15.77 6.83 -9.33
N ASP A 75 -15.12 7.84 -9.93
CA ASP A 75 -14.06 8.64 -9.27
C ASP A 75 -14.60 9.41 -8.05
N TRP A 76 -15.88 9.79 -8.09
CA TRP A 76 -16.58 10.40 -6.96
C TRP A 76 -16.65 9.50 -5.71
N MET A 77 -16.43 8.18 -5.85
CA MET A 77 -16.34 7.25 -4.71
C MET A 77 -14.97 7.32 -4.02
N THR A 78 -13.96 7.92 -4.67
CA THR A 78 -12.60 8.10 -4.15
C THR A 78 -12.30 9.55 -3.73
N ASP A 79 -13.09 10.53 -4.18
CA ASP A 79 -12.88 11.97 -3.97
C ASP A 79 -13.14 12.49 -2.54
N GLU A 80 -13.78 11.73 -1.65
CA GLU A 80 -14.00 12.17 -0.25
C GLU A 80 -12.70 12.30 0.57
N LEU A 81 -11.60 11.68 0.12
CA LEU A 81 -10.27 11.85 0.71
C LEU A 81 -9.63 13.19 0.32
N ASN A 82 -9.94 13.70 -0.87
CA ASN A 82 -9.40 14.96 -1.39
C ASN A 82 -10.07 16.17 -0.76
N MET A 83 -11.39 16.10 -0.47
CA MET A 83 -12.10 17.19 0.21
C MET A 83 -11.60 17.49 1.63
N VAL A 84 -11.13 16.48 2.37
CA VAL A 84 -10.58 16.67 3.73
C VAL A 84 -9.19 17.28 3.65
N LEU A 85 -8.40 16.91 2.65
CA LEU A 85 -7.08 17.50 2.39
C LEU A 85 -7.21 18.97 1.96
N ASP A 86 -8.17 19.30 1.10
CA ASP A 86 -8.47 20.69 0.67
C ASP A 86 -8.97 21.61 1.81
N GLU A 87 -9.63 21.05 2.83
CA GLU A 87 -10.09 21.79 4.02
C GLU A 87 -8.97 21.97 5.05
N MET A 88 -8.06 20.99 5.16
CA MET A 88 -6.85 21.08 6.00
C MET A 88 -5.84 22.08 5.43
N GLU A 89 -5.73 22.18 4.10
CA GLU A 89 -4.82 23.10 3.42
C GLU A 89 -5.25 24.58 3.55
N LYS A 90 -6.52 24.83 3.91
CA LYS A 90 -7.09 26.17 4.12
C LYS A 90 -7.16 26.59 5.59
N ALA A 91 -6.81 25.71 6.52
CA ALA A 91 -6.81 26.01 7.95
C ALA A 91 -5.55 26.77 8.32
N SER A 92 -5.70 27.88 9.05
CA SER A 92 -4.59 28.81 9.33
C SER A 92 -3.84 28.50 10.63
N ASP A 93 -4.39 27.63 11.49
CA ASP A 93 -3.79 27.26 12.78
C ASP A 93 -4.15 25.82 13.20
N GLU A 94 -3.32 25.24 14.07
CA GLU A 94 -3.44 23.85 14.54
C GLU A 94 -4.77 23.57 15.27
N ASP A 95 -5.31 24.56 15.98
CA ASP A 95 -6.58 24.45 16.70
C ASP A 95 -7.78 24.34 15.75
N GLN A 96 -7.72 24.96 14.56
CA GLN A 96 -8.72 24.76 13.50
C GLN A 96 -8.59 23.39 12.85
N ILE A 97 -7.37 22.92 12.60
CA ILE A 97 -7.12 21.57 12.07
C ILE A 97 -7.66 20.53 13.06
N GLU A 98 -7.38 20.69 14.36
CA GLU A 98 -7.85 19.77 15.40
C GLU A 98 -9.38 19.80 15.53
N ASN A 99 -10.03 20.96 15.43
CA ASN A 99 -11.49 21.06 15.43
C ASN A 99 -12.15 20.51 14.16
N ILE A 100 -11.53 20.68 12.98
CA ILE A 100 -12.01 20.11 11.72
C ILE A 100 -11.91 18.59 11.78
N VAL A 101 -10.78 18.07 12.25
CA VAL A 101 -10.58 16.64 12.50
C VAL A 101 -11.62 16.15 13.50
N LYS A 102 -11.73 16.78 14.68
CA LYS A 102 -12.65 16.38 15.75
C LYS A 102 -14.12 16.42 15.30
N LYS A 103 -14.58 17.45 14.59
CA LYS A 103 -15.93 17.47 13.99
C LYS A 103 -16.12 16.39 12.92
N ALA A 104 -15.12 16.10 12.10
CA ALA A 104 -15.18 15.01 11.13
C ALA A 104 -15.18 13.63 11.80
N LEU A 105 -14.58 13.52 12.99
CA LEU A 105 -14.59 12.33 13.83
C LEU A 105 -15.91 12.16 14.61
N GLU A 106 -16.50 13.26 15.12
CA GLU A 106 -17.75 13.27 15.89
C GLU A 106 -19.00 13.16 15.00
N ALA A 107 -19.01 13.80 13.83
CA ALA A 107 -20.12 13.69 12.86
C ALA A 107 -20.19 12.30 12.20
N LYS A 108 -19.12 11.51 12.28
CA LYS A 108 -19.09 10.11 11.86
C LYS A 108 -19.26 9.26 13.10
N GLY A 109 -20.49 8.82 13.39
CA GLY A 109 -20.78 7.79 14.41
C GLY A 109 -19.67 6.74 14.47
N TRP A 110 -18.76 6.93 15.43
CA TRP A 110 -17.45 6.26 15.49
C TRP A 110 -17.56 4.89 16.15
N GLU A 111 -18.77 4.56 16.63
CA GLU A 111 -19.19 3.22 16.95
C GLU A 111 -19.32 2.40 15.66
N ARG A 112 -18.43 1.42 15.49
CA ARG A 112 -18.42 0.33 14.48
C ARG A 112 -17.71 0.58 13.14
N ARG A 113 -16.52 1.21 13.07
CA ARG A 113 -15.59 0.80 11.97
C ARG A 113 -14.94 -0.53 12.34
N LYS A 114 -15.61 -1.63 11.99
CA LYS A 114 -15.08 -3.00 12.13
C LYS A 114 -13.75 -3.13 11.37
N ASP A 115 -12.93 -4.09 11.78
CA ASP A 115 -11.78 -4.58 11.01
C ASP A 115 -12.18 -4.71 9.52
N ASP A 116 -11.34 -4.21 8.61
CA ASP A 116 -11.58 -4.33 7.18
C ASP A 116 -11.22 -5.73 6.65
N GLY A 117 -10.96 -6.69 7.55
CA GLY A 117 -10.49 -8.03 7.26
C GLY A 117 -9.01 -8.09 6.90
N PHE A 118 -8.32 -6.94 6.88
CA PHE A 118 -6.90 -6.82 6.57
C PHE A 118 -6.06 -6.43 7.80
N GLY A 119 -6.67 -6.16 8.96
CA GLY A 119 -5.92 -5.68 10.11
C GLY A 119 -4.86 -6.65 10.61
N GLN A 120 -5.14 -7.96 10.57
CA GLN A 120 -4.16 -8.99 10.93
C GLN A 120 -3.04 -9.10 9.89
N PHE A 121 -3.38 -9.12 8.59
CA PHE A 121 -2.37 -9.12 7.53
C PHE A 121 -1.42 -7.92 7.65
N ARG A 122 -1.97 -6.72 7.85
CA ARG A 122 -1.18 -5.49 8.04
C ARG A 122 -0.27 -5.59 9.26
N LEU A 123 -0.79 -6.10 10.37
CA LEU A 123 0.00 -6.31 11.59
C LEU A 123 1.13 -7.32 11.35
N THR A 124 0.84 -8.47 10.73
CA THR A 124 1.84 -9.52 10.47
C THR A 124 2.99 -9.00 9.62
N ILE A 125 2.72 -8.31 8.51
CA ILE A 125 3.80 -7.85 7.63
C ILE A 125 4.60 -6.69 8.23
N ILE A 126 3.97 -5.83 9.06
CA ILE A 126 4.69 -4.83 9.86
C ILE A 126 5.58 -5.50 10.89
N GLN A 127 5.07 -6.46 11.66
CA GLN A 127 5.86 -7.17 12.66
C GLN A 127 7.05 -7.91 12.02
N GLN A 128 6.85 -8.52 10.85
CA GLN A 128 7.94 -9.15 10.10
C GLN A 128 9.00 -8.12 9.68
N ALA A 129 8.58 -6.94 9.22
CA ALA A 129 9.49 -5.86 8.84
C ALA A 129 10.23 -5.28 10.07
N GLU A 130 9.53 -5.02 11.18
CA GLU A 130 10.09 -4.58 12.46
C GLU A 130 11.11 -5.60 13.00
N GLU A 131 10.78 -6.89 12.99
CA GLU A 131 11.69 -7.96 13.44
C GLU A 131 12.94 -8.04 12.55
N SER A 132 12.81 -7.81 11.24
CA SER A 132 13.94 -7.86 10.30
C SER A 132 14.99 -6.78 10.54
N ILE A 133 14.64 -5.72 11.27
CA ILE A 133 15.53 -4.62 11.64
C ILE A 133 15.58 -4.40 13.16
N LYS A 134 15.21 -5.38 14.00
CA LYS A 134 15.06 -5.15 15.44
C LYS A 134 16.34 -4.66 16.14
N GLU A 135 17.49 -5.07 15.62
CA GLU A 135 18.81 -4.70 16.15
C GLU A 135 19.25 -3.32 15.63
N PHE A 136 18.51 -2.73 14.69
CA PHE A 136 18.78 -1.39 14.18
C PHE A 136 18.27 -0.34 15.16
N GLY A 137 19.18 0.40 15.77
CA GLY A 137 18.83 1.58 16.54
C GLY A 137 18.46 2.74 15.61
N TRP A 138 17.25 3.29 15.71
CA TRP A 138 16.86 4.50 15.00
C TRP A 138 17.58 5.71 15.58
N SER A 139 18.72 6.07 14.99
CA SER A 139 19.55 7.21 15.41
C SER A 139 20.19 7.88 14.20
N VAL A 140 20.60 9.15 14.36
CA VAL A 140 21.29 9.89 13.31
C VAL A 140 22.55 9.16 12.87
N THR A 141 23.36 8.70 13.84
CA THR A 141 24.60 7.96 13.59
C THR A 141 24.34 6.72 12.73
N ASN A 142 23.39 5.88 13.13
CA ASN A 142 23.13 4.62 12.45
C ASN A 142 22.58 4.82 11.03
N LEU A 143 21.71 5.82 10.83
CA LEU A 143 21.16 6.14 9.50
C LEU A 143 22.25 6.68 8.56
N VAL A 144 23.15 7.52 9.06
CA VAL A 144 24.31 8.01 8.28
C VAL A 144 25.27 6.88 7.96
N GLU A 145 25.55 5.99 8.91
CA GLU A 145 26.45 4.83 8.71
C GLU A 145 25.94 3.86 7.63
N ILE A 146 24.62 3.66 7.51
CA ILE A 146 24.06 2.81 6.44
C ILE A 146 23.96 3.53 5.08
N GLY A 147 24.29 4.83 5.01
CA GLY A 147 24.41 5.58 3.76
C GLY A 147 23.29 6.59 3.49
N ILE A 148 22.52 7.00 4.50
CA ILE A 148 21.52 8.07 4.36
C ILE A 148 22.20 9.44 4.59
N PRO A 149 22.06 10.42 3.68
CA PRO A 149 22.63 11.76 3.84
C PRO A 149 22.14 12.42 5.13
N LEU A 150 23.02 13.15 5.81
CA LEU A 150 22.72 13.80 7.09
C LEU A 150 21.50 14.73 6.97
N GLU A 151 21.37 15.41 5.84
CA GLU A 151 20.28 16.33 5.51
C GLU A 151 18.91 15.62 5.45
N ALA A 152 18.88 14.35 5.04
CA ALA A 152 17.67 13.54 4.96
C ALA A 152 17.37 12.78 6.26
N THR A 153 18.39 12.53 7.08
CA THR A 153 18.29 11.70 8.29
C THR A 153 17.32 12.28 9.34
N LEU A 154 17.36 13.59 9.60
CA LEU A 154 16.46 14.21 10.58
C LEU A 154 14.99 14.14 10.15
N GLY A 155 14.71 14.38 8.87
CA GLY A 155 13.36 14.25 8.32
C GLY A 155 12.85 12.82 8.38
N MET A 156 13.72 11.85 8.09
CA MET A 156 13.37 10.42 8.19
C MET A 156 13.05 9.99 9.62
N LEU A 157 13.81 10.46 10.62
CA LEU A 157 13.52 10.16 12.02
C LEU A 157 12.18 10.76 12.46
N GLN A 158 11.92 12.02 12.12
CA GLN A 158 10.63 12.66 12.42
C GLN A 158 9.46 11.93 11.76
N GLU A 159 9.60 11.53 10.51
CA GLU A 159 8.59 10.73 9.81
C GLU A 159 8.39 9.36 10.47
N PHE A 160 9.49 8.68 10.81
CA PHE A 160 9.44 7.38 11.49
C PHE A 160 8.71 7.48 12.83
N ASP A 161 9.05 8.47 13.67
CA ASP A 161 8.41 8.67 14.98
C ASP A 161 6.92 8.95 14.83
N GLY A 162 6.53 9.83 13.90
CA GLY A 162 5.13 10.12 13.59
C GLY A 162 4.35 8.88 13.15
N LEU A 163 4.94 8.07 12.27
CA LEU A 163 4.34 6.84 11.77
C LEU A 163 4.30 5.74 12.83
N ALA A 164 5.31 5.65 13.71
CA ALA A 164 5.34 4.71 14.81
C ALA A 164 4.24 5.00 15.84
N MET A 165 4.03 6.28 16.18
CA MET A 165 2.90 6.71 17.02
C MET A 165 1.54 6.38 16.38
N ALA A 166 1.40 6.62 15.07
CA ALA A 166 0.20 6.28 14.32
C ALA A 166 -0.04 4.76 14.24
N ARG A 167 1.02 3.95 14.10
CA ARG A 167 0.99 2.49 14.15
C ARG A 167 0.49 2.01 15.51
N GLU A 168 1.02 2.56 16.60
CA GLU A 168 0.60 2.19 17.96
C GLU A 168 -0.85 2.58 18.24
N SER A 169 -1.25 3.79 17.84
CA SER A 169 -2.65 4.26 17.94
C SER A 169 -3.62 3.43 17.09
N SER A 170 -3.11 2.77 16.04
CA SER A 170 -3.86 1.90 15.15
C SER A 170 -3.96 0.46 15.66
N LEU A 171 -3.17 0.08 16.66
CA LEU A 171 -3.18 -1.26 17.24
C LEU A 171 -4.43 -1.45 18.09
N HIS A 172 -5.20 -2.49 17.80
CA HIS A 172 -6.43 -2.82 18.51
C HIS A 172 -6.40 -4.30 18.92
N GLY A 173 -7.02 -4.63 20.05
CA GLY A 173 -7.10 -5.99 20.59
C GLY A 173 -6.39 -6.12 21.93
N SER A 174 -7.03 -6.80 22.89
CA SER A 174 -6.59 -6.87 24.29
C SER A 174 -5.62 -8.01 24.58
N SER A 175 -5.32 -8.86 23.59
CA SER A 175 -4.41 -10.00 23.72
C SER A 175 -3.63 -10.24 22.42
N ALA A 176 -2.42 -10.80 22.52
CA ALA A 176 -1.52 -11.03 21.39
C ALA A 176 -2.13 -11.88 20.25
N ASN A 177 -3.11 -12.72 20.56
CA ASN A 177 -3.79 -13.60 19.58
C ASN A 177 -5.03 -12.95 18.94
N GLN A 178 -5.40 -11.74 19.38
CA GLN A 178 -6.55 -11.00 18.87
C GLN A 178 -6.17 -9.56 18.46
N SER A 179 -4.87 -9.25 18.41
CA SER A 179 -4.41 -7.95 17.98
C SER A 179 -4.47 -7.82 16.46
N PHE A 180 -4.84 -6.63 16.00
CA PHE A 180 -4.88 -6.27 14.59
C PHE A 180 -4.63 -4.77 14.43
N LEU A 181 -4.10 -4.36 13.28
CA LEU A 181 -3.96 -2.94 12.95
C LEU A 181 -5.24 -2.45 12.27
N ARG A 182 -6.05 -1.66 12.96
CA ARG A 182 -7.16 -0.94 12.33
C ARG A 182 -6.59 0.15 11.40
N LYS A 183 -7.29 0.49 10.30
CA LYS A 183 -6.88 1.46 9.26
C LYS A 183 -5.71 2.39 9.66
N PHE A 184 -4.47 1.95 9.41
CA PHE A 184 -3.24 2.63 9.82
C PHE A 184 -2.88 3.69 8.77
N PRO A 185 -3.05 4.99 9.06
CA PRO A 185 -2.69 6.05 8.15
C PRO A 185 -1.17 6.05 7.96
N GLY A 186 -0.70 5.95 6.72
CA GLY A 186 0.74 5.87 6.44
C GLY A 186 1.32 4.45 6.48
N PHE A 187 0.48 3.41 6.52
CA PHE A 187 0.90 2.00 6.46
C PHE A 187 1.99 1.68 5.41
N GLU A 188 1.78 2.10 4.16
CA GLU A 188 2.77 1.85 3.10
C GLU A 188 4.05 2.65 3.31
N ARG A 189 3.96 3.90 3.76
CA ARG A 189 5.12 4.76 4.07
C ARG A 189 5.96 4.15 5.18
N TYR A 190 5.32 3.68 6.26
CA TYR A 190 6.00 3.03 7.37
C TYR A 190 6.73 1.76 6.92
N LEU A 191 6.06 0.90 6.15
CA LEU A 191 6.71 -0.28 5.57
C LEU A 191 7.88 0.09 4.64
N ARG A 192 7.76 1.15 3.85
CA ARG A 192 8.88 1.62 3.01
C ARG A 192 10.08 2.05 3.85
N LEU A 193 9.88 2.77 4.97
CA LEU A 193 10.98 3.13 5.86
C LEU A 193 11.67 1.90 6.47
N LEU A 194 10.88 0.95 6.98
CA LEU A 194 11.41 -0.30 7.54
C LEU A 194 12.19 -1.10 6.48
N HIS A 195 11.61 -1.27 5.29
CA HIS A 195 12.24 -2.02 4.20
C HIS A 195 13.46 -1.30 3.61
N LEU A 196 13.48 0.04 3.62
CA LEU A 196 14.65 0.80 3.20
C LEU A 196 15.86 0.47 4.07
N VAL A 197 15.69 0.58 5.39
CA VAL A 197 16.74 0.22 6.36
C VAL A 197 17.17 -1.24 6.17
N TYR A 198 16.20 -2.16 6.08
CA TYR A 198 16.47 -3.59 5.83
C TYR A 198 17.33 -3.82 4.58
N LEU A 199 16.97 -3.20 3.45
CA LEU A 199 17.69 -3.38 2.18
C LEU A 199 19.08 -2.72 2.21
N MET A 200 19.22 -1.57 2.88
CA MET A 200 20.50 -0.89 3.06
C MET A 200 21.47 -1.70 3.93
N GLN A 201 20.98 -2.34 4.99
CA GLN A 201 21.77 -3.26 5.80
C GLN A 201 22.15 -4.53 5.03
N LYS A 202 21.21 -5.10 4.26
CA LYS A 202 21.40 -6.38 3.55
C LYS A 202 22.33 -6.25 2.34
N TYR A 203 22.29 -5.12 1.63
CA TYR A 203 23.07 -4.87 0.43
C TYR A 203 23.81 -3.54 0.57
N PRO A 204 24.87 -3.43 1.38
CA PRO A 204 25.54 -2.15 1.66
C PRO A 204 26.23 -1.55 0.44
N ASN A 205 26.53 -0.25 0.49
CA ASN A 205 27.32 0.50 -0.51
C ASN A 205 26.66 0.70 -1.89
N ASN A 206 25.33 0.66 -1.98
CA ASN A 206 24.63 0.99 -3.22
C ASN A 206 24.18 2.46 -3.25
N PRO A 207 23.95 3.06 -4.43
CA PRO A 207 23.45 4.43 -4.50
C PRO A 207 22.03 4.56 -3.95
N LEU A 208 21.77 5.62 -3.17
CA LEU A 208 20.49 5.86 -2.48
C LEU A 208 19.27 5.77 -3.41
N ALA A 209 19.36 6.36 -4.60
CA ALA A 209 18.29 6.34 -5.59
C ALA A 209 17.83 4.91 -5.96
N HIS A 210 18.74 3.93 -5.94
CA HIS A 210 18.41 2.54 -6.23
C HIS A 210 17.81 1.81 -5.04
N TYR A 211 18.19 2.17 -3.80
CA TYR A 211 17.46 1.69 -2.63
C TYR A 211 16.03 2.19 -2.64
N LEU A 212 15.78 3.48 -2.90
CA LEU A 212 14.42 4.02 -2.94
C LEU A 212 13.53 3.29 -3.95
N ARG A 213 14.05 3.02 -5.16
CA ARG A 213 13.35 2.25 -6.20
C ARG A 213 13.13 0.79 -5.80
N ALA A 214 14.17 0.13 -5.28
CA ALA A 214 14.10 -1.25 -4.81
C ALA A 214 13.09 -1.40 -3.67
N THR A 215 13.11 -0.50 -2.70
CA THR A 215 12.20 -0.45 -1.55
C THR A 215 10.75 -0.28 -1.99
N ALA A 216 10.48 0.60 -2.96
CA ALA A 216 9.12 0.81 -3.47
C ALA A 216 8.57 -0.48 -4.11
N ILE A 217 9.36 -1.13 -4.97
CA ILE A 217 8.99 -2.40 -5.63
C ILE A 217 8.85 -3.52 -4.59
N TYR A 218 9.81 -3.63 -3.68
CA TYR A 218 9.82 -4.63 -2.62
C TYR A 218 8.58 -4.53 -1.75
N THR A 219 8.28 -3.32 -1.25
CA THR A 219 7.14 -3.04 -0.38
C THR A 219 5.82 -3.32 -1.11
N ARG A 220 5.71 -2.94 -2.38
CA ARG A 220 4.54 -3.27 -3.20
C ARG A 220 4.37 -4.77 -3.35
N GLY A 221 5.45 -5.52 -3.54
CA GLY A 221 5.44 -6.98 -3.58
C GLY A 221 4.97 -7.61 -2.27
N VAL A 222 5.45 -7.10 -1.13
CA VAL A 222 5.02 -7.52 0.22
C VAL A 222 3.52 -7.27 0.43
N ILE A 223 3.05 -6.05 0.17
CA ILE A 223 1.63 -5.67 0.32
C ILE A 223 0.73 -6.49 -0.61
N ALA A 224 1.17 -6.73 -1.85
CA ALA A 224 0.41 -7.51 -2.82
C ALA A 224 0.46 -9.03 -2.58
N SER A 225 1.35 -9.49 -1.70
CA SER A 225 1.75 -10.89 -1.52
C SER A 225 2.20 -11.53 -2.84
N ASP A 226 2.96 -10.78 -3.66
CA ASP A 226 3.59 -11.30 -4.88
C ASP A 226 5.10 -11.37 -4.70
N ASP A 227 5.58 -12.59 -4.41
CA ASP A 227 7.01 -12.87 -4.26
C ASP A 227 7.84 -12.51 -5.49
N ALA A 228 7.28 -12.58 -6.70
CA ALA A 228 8.00 -12.19 -7.90
C ALA A 228 8.32 -10.70 -7.89
N ILE A 229 7.33 -9.86 -7.54
CA ILE A 229 7.52 -8.41 -7.43
C ILE A 229 8.48 -8.12 -6.27
N LYS A 230 8.26 -8.73 -5.11
CA LYS A 230 9.13 -8.57 -3.93
C LYS A 230 10.59 -8.88 -4.26
N THR A 231 10.87 -10.07 -4.79
CA THR A 231 12.24 -10.48 -5.13
C THR A 231 12.82 -9.65 -6.28
N SER A 232 12.00 -9.18 -7.23
CA SER A 232 12.48 -8.29 -8.30
C SER A 232 12.98 -6.94 -7.77
N GLY A 233 12.43 -6.47 -6.65
CA GLY A 233 12.92 -5.30 -5.91
C GLY A 233 14.30 -5.54 -5.32
N GLU A 234 14.53 -6.68 -4.66
CA GLU A 234 15.86 -7.02 -4.13
C GLU A 234 16.89 -7.23 -5.25
N ASP A 235 16.47 -7.85 -6.35
CA ASP A 235 17.33 -8.14 -7.49
C ASP A 235 17.91 -6.88 -8.14
N ILE A 236 17.23 -5.72 -8.04
CA ILE A 236 17.76 -4.43 -8.50
C ILE A 236 19.09 -4.12 -7.80
N LEU A 237 19.16 -4.35 -6.49
CA LEU A 237 20.35 -4.14 -5.67
C LEU A 237 21.36 -5.26 -5.89
N ARG A 238 20.90 -6.52 -5.87
CA ARG A 238 21.76 -7.69 -6.00
C ARG A 238 22.52 -7.75 -7.32
N TYR A 239 21.87 -7.36 -8.43
CA TYR A 239 22.49 -7.35 -9.75
C TYR A 239 23.12 -6.00 -10.10
N GLU A 240 23.05 -5.00 -9.23
CA GLU A 240 23.63 -3.66 -9.45
C GLU A 240 23.25 -3.05 -10.81
N ILE A 241 21.96 -3.02 -11.12
CA ILE A 241 21.46 -2.75 -12.49
C ILE A 241 21.91 -1.39 -13.06
N TRP A 242 22.30 -0.45 -12.20
CA TRP A 242 22.84 0.86 -12.58
C TRP A 242 24.19 0.79 -13.28
N ARG A 243 24.95 -0.30 -13.12
CA ARG A 243 26.18 -0.53 -13.88
C ARG A 243 25.94 -0.83 -15.36
N LYS A 244 24.69 -1.10 -15.77
CA LYS A 244 24.27 -1.41 -17.14
C LYS A 244 25.02 -2.62 -17.73
N GLY A 245 24.89 -2.84 -19.04
CA GLY A 245 25.55 -3.94 -19.75
C GLY A 245 25.20 -5.32 -19.17
N GLN A 246 26.23 -6.10 -18.84
CA GLN A 246 26.07 -7.48 -18.33
C GLN A 246 25.23 -7.57 -17.04
N TYR A 247 25.23 -6.52 -16.21
CA TYR A 247 24.48 -6.46 -14.96
C TYR A 247 22.97 -6.38 -15.21
N LEU A 248 22.58 -5.47 -16.09
CA LEU A 248 21.19 -5.31 -16.53
C LEU A 248 20.71 -6.55 -17.31
N ASP A 249 21.57 -7.15 -18.13
CA ASP A 249 21.25 -8.38 -18.84
C ASP A 249 21.04 -9.56 -17.90
N ALA A 250 21.88 -9.68 -16.86
CA ALA A 250 21.73 -10.71 -15.83
C ALA A 250 20.42 -10.54 -15.05
N TYR A 251 20.06 -9.31 -14.68
CA TYR A 251 18.77 -8.98 -14.08
C TYR A 251 17.59 -9.35 -14.99
N ASN A 252 17.61 -8.92 -16.25
CA ASN A 252 16.53 -9.24 -17.19
C ASN A 252 16.38 -10.76 -17.43
N LYS A 253 17.50 -11.50 -17.43
CA LYS A 253 17.48 -12.96 -17.46
C LYS A 253 16.93 -13.56 -16.17
N SER A 254 17.26 -12.97 -15.01
CA SER A 254 16.73 -13.36 -13.70
C SER A 254 15.21 -13.30 -13.69
N LEU A 255 14.61 -12.25 -14.26
CA LEU A 255 13.15 -12.06 -14.26
C LEU A 255 12.38 -13.23 -14.89
N ARG A 256 13.00 -13.95 -15.83
CA ARG A 256 12.39 -15.10 -16.52
C ARG A 256 12.05 -16.25 -15.58
N ARG A 257 12.71 -16.34 -14.42
CA ARG A 257 12.49 -17.40 -13.43
C ARG A 257 11.17 -17.24 -12.67
N TYR A 258 10.60 -16.04 -12.65
CA TYR A 258 9.45 -15.74 -11.80
C TYR A 258 8.12 -16.16 -12.37
N LYS A 259 7.92 -16.09 -13.70
CA LYS A 259 6.70 -16.58 -14.33
C LYS A 259 7.04 -17.61 -15.40
N ARG A 260 6.30 -18.72 -15.41
CA ARG A 260 6.54 -19.84 -16.34
C ARG A 260 6.25 -19.50 -17.80
N THR A 261 5.36 -18.53 -18.06
CA THR A 261 4.91 -18.22 -19.41
C THR A 261 5.54 -16.94 -19.94
N PRO A 262 5.95 -16.89 -21.22
CA PRO A 262 6.53 -15.68 -21.82
C PRO A 262 5.64 -14.45 -21.70
N LYS A 263 4.31 -14.61 -21.81
CA LYS A 263 3.33 -13.53 -21.66
C LYS A 263 3.36 -12.91 -20.27
N ARG A 264 3.28 -13.73 -19.21
CA ARG A 264 3.33 -13.23 -17.81
C ARG A 264 4.69 -12.66 -17.45
N ASN A 265 5.76 -13.18 -18.04
CA ASN A 265 7.09 -12.58 -17.89
C ASN A 265 7.15 -11.19 -18.51
N ARG A 266 6.55 -10.98 -19.69
CA ARG A 266 6.44 -9.64 -20.29
C ARG A 266 5.62 -8.71 -19.40
N GLU A 267 4.45 -9.14 -18.94
CA GLU A 267 3.61 -8.36 -18.02
C GLU A 267 4.37 -7.95 -16.74
N LEU A 268 5.09 -8.89 -16.11
CA LEU A 268 5.95 -8.58 -14.95
C LEU A 268 7.08 -7.62 -15.31
N THR A 269 7.74 -7.82 -16.44
CA THR A 269 8.83 -6.95 -16.91
C THR A 269 8.33 -5.52 -17.17
N ASP A 270 7.17 -5.39 -17.81
CA ASP A 270 6.56 -4.11 -18.12
C ASP A 270 6.07 -3.41 -16.85
N GLN A 271 5.52 -4.16 -15.90
CA GLN A 271 5.16 -3.64 -14.58
C GLN A 271 6.39 -3.13 -13.82
N ILE A 272 7.49 -3.88 -13.81
CA ILE A 272 8.75 -3.45 -13.18
C ILE A 272 9.30 -2.20 -13.88
N LYS A 273 9.33 -2.18 -15.22
CA LYS A 273 9.78 -1.01 -15.99
C LYS A 273 8.96 0.23 -15.69
N HIS A 274 7.63 0.08 -15.64
CA HIS A 274 6.74 1.16 -15.25
C HIS A 274 7.05 1.67 -13.84
N LEU A 275 7.25 0.76 -12.87
CA LEU A 275 7.60 1.13 -11.50
C LEU A 275 8.96 1.83 -11.41
N LEU A 276 9.90 1.46 -12.27
CA LEU A 276 11.21 2.11 -12.37
C LEU A 276 11.14 3.49 -13.05
N SER A 277 10.21 3.72 -13.98
CA SER A 277 10.05 4.98 -14.70
C SER A 277 9.17 6.00 -13.98
N THR A 278 8.19 5.57 -13.16
CA THR A 278 7.39 6.47 -12.31
C THR A 278 8.15 7.07 -11.13
N GLY A 279 9.44 6.73 -10.97
CA GLY A 279 10.32 7.35 -9.99
C GLY A 279 11.26 8.40 -10.60
N ASP A 280 10.98 8.88 -11.82
CA ASP A 280 11.73 9.93 -12.52
C ASP A 280 10.95 11.28 -12.57
N ASP A 281 9.77 11.38 -11.94
CA ASP A 281 8.89 12.58 -11.94
C ASP A 281 8.88 13.36 -10.60
N ASP A 282 9.97 13.33 -9.81
CA ASP A 282 10.20 14.23 -8.67
C ASP A 282 11.61 14.84 -8.73
#